data_AF-A0A2U1K894-F1
#
_entry.id   AF-A0A2U1K894-F1
#
_cell.length_a   1.000
_cell.length_b   1.000
_cell.length_c   1.000
_cell.angle_alpha   90.00
_cell.angle_beta   90.00
_cell.angle_gamma   90.00
#
_symmetry.space_group_name_H-M   'P 1'
#
loop_
_entity.id
_entity.type
_entity.pdbx_description
1 polymer ?
#
loop_
_entity_poly.entity_id
_entity_poly.type
_entity_poly.pdbx_seq_one_letter_code
_entity_poly.pdbx_strand_id
1 'polypeptide(L)' 'MALAIIFLLITLLALVAIFRELRKRNMLGFVFALLTVAVFGWFSVMTFIDVFHGGGAPAPI' A
#
# COMPACT_ATOMS: atom_id res chain seq x y z
N MET A 1 -12.64 -3.41 -5.97
CA MET A 1 -12.00 -2.27 -6.68
C MET A 1 -11.87 -1.02 -5.81
N ALA A 2 -12.92 -0.48 -5.18
CA ALA A 2 -12.82 0.77 -4.38
C ALA A 2 -11.79 0.72 -3.22
N LEU A 3 -11.74 -0.39 -2.47
CA LEU A 3 -10.80 -0.58 -1.35
C LEU A 3 -9.33 -0.56 -1.80
N ALA A 4 -9.03 -1.09 -2.99
CA ALA A 4 -7.68 -1.13 -3.54
C ALA A 4 -7.15 0.26 -3.88
N ILE A 5 -8.02 1.13 -4.42
CA ILE A 5 -7.68 2.53 -4.71
C ILE A 5 -7.37 3.28 -3.42
N ILE A 6 -8.17 3.05 -2.37
CA ILE A 6 -7.95 3.67 -1.06
C ILE A 6 -6.61 3.22 -0.47
N PHE A 7 -6.28 1.92 -0.52
CA PHE A 7 -4.98 1.43 -0.07
C PHE A 7 -3.81 2.01 -0.87
N LEU A 8 -3.94 2.15 -2.18
CA LEU A 8 -2.92 2.79 -3.02
C LEU A 8 -2.65 4.23 -2.56
N LEU A 9 -3.71 5.03 -2.35
CA LEU A 9 -3.59 6.40 -1.86
C LEU A 9 -2.93 6.47 -0.48
N ILE A 10 -3.32 5.60 0.45
CA ILE A 10 -2.69 5.49 1.78
C ILE A 10 -1.21 5.13 1.65
N THR A 11 -0.85 4.21 0.75
CA THR A 11 0.54 3.79 0.55
C THR A 11 1.41 4.92 0.04
N LEU A 12 0.91 5.72 -0.93
CA LEU A 12 1.59 6.92 -1.43
C LEU A 12 1.79 7.96 -0.32
N LEU A 13 0.75 8.19 0.50
CA LEU A 13 0.85 9.14 1.62
C LEU A 13 1.86 8.65 2.67
N ALA A 14 1.88 7.34 2.96
CA ALA A 14 2.82 6.75 3.90
C ALA A 14 4.27 6.82 3.40
N LEU A 15 4.51 6.69 2.09
CA LEU A 15 5.84 6.94 1.51
C LEU A 15 6.32 8.38 1.79
N VAL A 16 5.44 9.37 1.64
CA VAL A 16 5.77 10.76 1.98
C VAL A 16 6.05 10.92 3.48
N ALA A 17 5.27 10.23 4.33
CA ALA A 17 5.50 10.22 5.77
C ALA A 17 6.89 9.65 6.13
N ILE A 18 7.31 8.54 5.49
CA ILE A 18 8.65 7.95 5.69
C ILE A 18 9.75 9.00 5.49
N PHE A 19 9.74 9.74 4.37
CA PHE A 19 10.74 10.79 4.10
C PHE A 19 10.70 11.92 5.12
N ARG A 20 9.50 12.30 5.58
CA ARG A 20 9.32 13.35 6.58
C ARG A 20 9.83 12.91 7.96
N GLU A 21 9.58 11.67 8.34
CA GLU A 21 10.02 11.11 9.61
C GLU A 21 11.53 10.89 9.68
N LEU A 22 12.15 10.51 8.56
CA LEU A 22 13.61 10.48 8.40
C LEU A 22 14.23 11.86 8.71
N ARG A 23 13.64 12.94 8.19
CA ARG A 23 14.11 14.31 8.47
C ARG A 23 13.94 14.71 9.94
N LYS A 24 12.90 14.22 10.61
CA LYS A 24 12.63 14.51 12.03
C LYS A 24 13.41 13.62 13.01
N ARG A 25 14.20 12.65 12.53
CA ARG A 25 14.85 11.60 13.33
C ARG A 25 13.89 10.86 14.27
N ASN A 26 12.60 10.80 13.92
CA ASN A 26 11.61 10.14 14.75
C ASN A 26 11.56 8.65 14.39
N MET A 27 12.34 7.84 15.10
CA MET A 27 12.45 6.40 14.84
C MET A 27 11.12 5.65 14.96
N LEU A 28 10.28 6.02 15.93
CA LEU A 28 8.97 5.38 16.10
C LEU A 28 8.03 5.68 14.92
N GLY A 29 7.92 6.95 14.53
CA GLY A 29 7.08 7.33 13.40
C GLY A 29 7.58 6.72 12.09
N PHE A 30 8.90 6.60 11.90
CA PHE A 30 9.47 5.93 10.74
C PHE A 30 9.07 4.45 10.69
N VAL A 31 9.18 3.73 11.80
CA VAL A 31 8.77 2.32 11.88
C VAL A 31 7.26 2.17 11.62
N PHE A 32 6.42 3.03 12.19
CA PHE A 32 4.98 3.01 11.92
C PHE A 32 4.64 3.30 10.45
N ALA A 33 5.32 4.27 9.83
CA ALA A 33 5.13 4.57 8.42
C ALA A 33 5.61 3.41 7.53
N LEU A 34 6.70 2.75 7.90
CA LEU A 34 7.23 1.57 7.20
C LEU A 34 6.27 0.38 7.31
N LEU A 35 5.72 0.11 8.51
CA LEU A 35 4.68 -0.91 8.71
C LEU A 35 3.42 -0.61 7.90
N THR A 36 3.02 0.66 7.83
CA THR A 36 1.87 1.10 7.03
C THR A 36 2.11 0.81 5.54
N VAL A 37 3.28 1.17 5.01
CA VAL A 37 3.66 0.84 3.62
C VAL A 37 3.76 -0.67 3.41
N ALA A 38 4.30 -1.43 4.37
CA ALA A 38 4.43 -2.87 4.25
C ALA A 38 3.07 -3.57 4.15
N VAL A 39 2.10 -3.21 4.99
CA VAL A 39 0.76 -3.82 4.96
C VAL A 39 -0.06 -3.30 3.79
N PHE A 40 -0.31 -1.99 3.71
CA PHE A 40 -1.19 -1.42 2.70
C PHE A 40 -0.58 -1.46 1.30
N GLY A 41 0.74 -1.31 1.19
CA GLY A 41 1.46 -1.44 -0.08
C GLY A 41 1.42 -2.86 -0.61
N TRP A 42 1.61 -3.88 0.24
CA TRP A 42 1.48 -5.28 -0.18
C TRP A 42 0.08 -5.59 -0.71
N PHE A 43 -0.98 -5.17 0.00
CA PHE A 43 -2.36 -5.32 -0.47
C PHE A 43 -2.61 -4.58 -1.80
N SER A 44 -2.06 -3.36 -1.94
CA SER A 44 -2.17 -2.59 -3.18
C SER A 44 -1.47 -3.30 -4.35
N VAL A 45 -0.28 -3.85 -4.15
CA VAL A 45 0.49 -4.57 -5.18
C VAL A 45 -0.20 -5.86 -5.59
N MET A 46 -0.65 -6.69 -4.64
CA MET A 46 -1.41 -7.90 -4.95
C MET A 46 -2.67 -7.59 -5.76
N THR A 47 -3.38 -6.52 -5.41
CA THR A 47 -4.58 -6.14 -6.18
C THR A 47 -4.22 -5.65 -7.58
N PHE A 48 -3.12 -4.92 -7.73
CA PHE A 48 -2.66 -4.47 -9.04
C PHE A 48 -2.29 -5.66 -9.93
N ILE A 49 -1.61 -6.65 -9.37
CA ILE A 49 -1.25 -7.90 -10.05
C ILE A 49 -2.52 -8.68 -10.45
N ASP A 50 -3.50 -8.79 -9.56
CA ASP A 50 -4.77 -9.48 -9.82
C ASP A 50 -5.57 -8.82 -10.96
N VAL A 51 -5.61 -7.48 -10.97
CA VAL A 51 -6.23 -6.70 -12.06
C VAL A 51 -5.49 -6.91 -13.38
N PHE A 52 -4.16 -6.92 -13.37
CA PHE A 52 -3.36 -7.14 -14.58
C PHE A 52 -3.41 -8.59 -15.10
N HIS A 53 -3.54 -9.58 -14.22
CA HIS A 53 -3.68 -10.99 -14.59
C HIS A 53 -5.13 -11.42 -14.90
N GLY A 54 -6.09 -10.48 -14.87
CA GLY A 54 -7.46 -10.74 -15.33
C GLY A 54 -8.35 -11.44 -14.29
N GLY A 55 -8.05 -11.34 -13.00
CA GLY A 55 -8.82 -11.91 -11.86
C GLY A 55 -10.23 -11.33 -11.65
N GLY A 56 -10.81 -10.72 -12.68
CA GLY A 56 -12.20 -10.28 -12.71
C GLY A 56 -13.20 -11.36 -13.20
N ALA A 57 -12.73 -12.51 -13.68
CA ALA A 57 -13.62 -13.59 -14.12
C ALA A 57 -13.68 -14.70 -13.05
N PRO A 58 -14.85 -15.00 -12.46
CA PRO A 58 -15.03 -16.25 -11.74
C PRO A 58 -14.63 -17.41 -12.65
N ALA A 59 -13.93 -18.40 -12.10
CA ALA A 59 -13.59 -19.62 -12.83
C ALA A 59 -14.86 -20.17 -13.51
N PRO A 60 -14.78 -20.61 -14.78
CA PRO A 60 -15.91 -21.26 -15.44
C PRO A 60 -16.19 -22.58 -14.69
N ILE A 61 -17.17 -22.53 -13.79
CA ILE A 61 -17.97 -23.68 -13.37
C ILE A 61 -19.02 -23.96 -14.44
#